data_AF-A0A7Y5SBC4-F1
#
_entry.id   AF-A0A7Y5SBC4-F1
#
_cell.length_a   1.000
_cell.length_b   1.000
_cell.length_c   1.000
_cell.angle_alpha   90.00
_cell.angle_beta   90.00
_cell.angle_gamma   90.00
#
_symmetry.space_group_name_H-M   'P 1'
#
loop_
_entity.id
_entity.type
_entity.pdbx_description
1 polymer ?
#
loop_
_entity_poly.entity_id
_entity_poly.type
_entity_poly.pdbx_seq_one_letter_code
_entity_poly.pdbx_strand_id
1 'polypeptide(L)' 'MPDSPRDPAPAEKSLMRSLGEFVGHITRAVKTDVTPDLRERLEVRRDVREAVADTPSGPIVLRRTTIDEIERPAP' A
#
# COMPACT_ATOMS: atom_id res chain seq x y z
N MET A 1 -36.23 48.24 -2.76
CA MET A 1 -35.35 47.07 -2.98
C MET A 1 -34.48 46.97 -1.73
N PRO A 2 -34.57 45.90 -0.91
CA PRO A 2 -33.71 45.76 0.26
C PRO A 2 -32.29 45.36 -0.18
N ASP A 3 -31.28 45.96 0.44
CA ASP A 3 -29.88 45.55 0.29
C ASP A 3 -29.72 44.12 0.82
N SER A 4 -29.38 43.18 -0.07
CA SER A 4 -28.96 41.84 0.31
C SER A 4 -27.64 41.91 1.10
N PRO A 5 -27.50 41.17 2.22
CA PRO A 5 -26.23 41.08 2.91
C PRO A 5 -25.20 40.45 1.96
N ARG A 6 -24.14 41.19 1.65
CA ARG A 6 -22.99 40.65 0.92
C ARG A 6 -22.37 39.56 1.78
N ASP A 7 -22.24 38.36 1.22
CA ASP A 7 -21.45 37.29 1.85
C ASP A 7 -20.04 37.83 2.18
N PRO A 8 -19.49 37.54 3.37
CA PRO A 8 -18.16 38.00 3.72
C PRO A 8 -17.15 37.38 2.73
N ALA A 9 -16.29 38.23 2.18
CA ALA A 9 -15.21 37.80 1.30
C ALA A 9 -14.36 36.72 2.00
N PRO A 10 -13.96 35.65 1.29
CA PRO A 10 -13.17 34.58 1.90
C PRO A 10 -11.88 35.16 2.47
N ALA A 11 -11.61 34.89 3.75
CA ALA A 11 -10.42 35.39 4.41
C ALA A 11 -9.15 34.90 3.69
N GLU A 12 -8.33 35.85 3.24
CA GLU A 12 -7.08 35.55 2.56
C GLU A 12 -6.17 34.75 3.50
N LYS A 13 -5.55 33.68 2.97
CA LYS A 13 -4.64 32.86 3.76
C LYS A 13 -3.42 33.68 4.13
N SER A 14 -3.11 33.75 5.42
CA SER A 14 -1.85 34.30 5.89
C SER A 14 -0.66 33.61 5.21
N LEU A 15 0.38 34.38 4.90
CA LEU A 15 1.64 33.88 4.33
C LEU A 15 2.22 32.71 5.16
N MET A 16 2.11 32.79 6.48
CA MET A 16 2.59 31.73 7.38
C MET A 16 1.78 30.43 7.22
N ARG A 17 0.48 30.54 6.95
CA ARG A 17 -0.36 29.38 6.65
C ARG A 17 0.03 28.75 5.33
N SER A 18 0.23 29.56 4.28
CA SER A 18 0.64 29.08 2.96
C SER A 18 2.01 28.39 2.99
N LEU A 19 2.95 28.92 3.79
CA LEU A 19 4.28 28.31 3.99
C LEU A 19 4.18 26.98 4.74
N GLY A 20 3.36 26.93 5.80
CA GLY A 20 3.10 25.69 6.54
C GLY A 20 2.45 24.61 5.65
N GLU A 21 1.47 24.98 4.84
CA GLU A 21 0.83 24.08 3.86
C GLU A 21 1.86 23.55 2.86
N PHE A 22 2.72 24.42 2.30
CA PHE A 22 3.77 24.02 1.37
C PHE A 22 4.77 23.01 1.97
N VAL A 23 5.33 23.30 3.14
CA VAL A 23 6.28 22.39 3.81
C VAL A 23 5.59 21.09 4.23
N GLY A 24 4.33 21.18 4.66
CA GLY A 24 3.48 20.02 4.94
C GLY A 24 3.30 19.13 3.71
N HIS A 25 3.08 19.70 2.53
CA HIS A 25 2.97 18.95 1.28
C HIS A 25 4.28 18.25 0.90
N ILE A 26 5.43 18.92 1.04
CA ILE A 26 6.74 18.30 0.77
C ILE A 26 6.99 17.14 1.75
N THR A 27 6.79 17.38 3.05
CA THR A 27 7.00 16.37 4.09
C THR A 27 6.09 15.16 3.87
N ARG A 28 4.83 15.41 3.48
CA ARG A 28 3.89 14.35 3.12
C ARG A 28 4.36 13.59 1.89
N ALA A 29 4.81 14.25 0.82
CA ALA A 29 5.28 13.60 -0.39
C ALA A 29 6.50 12.71 -0.12
N VAL A 30 7.47 13.18 0.65
CA VAL A 30 8.68 12.41 1.02
C VAL A 30 8.35 11.20 1.90
N LYS A 31 7.39 11.36 2.83
CA LYS A 31 6.97 10.27 3.73
C LYS A 31 5.95 9.33 3.11
N THR A 32 5.34 9.72 2.00
CA THR A 32 4.41 8.84 1.29
C THR A 32 5.27 7.80 0.61
N ASP A 33 5.04 6.54 0.95
CA ASP A 33 5.63 5.42 0.23
C ASP A 33 5.03 5.43 -1.19
N VAL A 34 5.73 6.10 -2.11
CA VAL A 34 5.42 6.16 -3.54
C VAL A 34 6.08 5.01 -4.29
N THR A 35 6.35 3.92 -3.59
CA THR A 35 6.31 2.60 -4.19
C THR A 35 4.84 2.19 -4.15
N PRO A 36 3.97 2.60 -5.10
CA PRO A 36 2.92 1.68 -5.45
C PRO A 36 3.70 0.42 -5.80
N ASP A 37 3.40 -0.68 -5.12
CA ASP A 37 3.69 -1.96 -5.71
C ASP A 37 2.86 -1.94 -7.00
N LEU A 38 3.43 -1.38 -8.08
CA LEU A 38 2.86 -1.35 -9.44
C LEU A 38 2.63 -2.77 -9.92
N ARG A 39 3.00 -3.75 -9.11
CA ARG A 39 2.82 -5.16 -9.26
C ARG A 39 2.16 -5.68 -7.99
N GLU A 40 0.87 -5.93 -8.05
CA GLU A 40 0.20 -6.75 -7.05
C GLU A 40 0.71 -8.19 -7.23
N ARG A 41 1.30 -8.76 -6.18
CA ARG A 41 1.65 -10.18 -6.13
C ARG A 41 0.42 -10.97 -5.71
N LEU A 42 -0.03 -11.87 -6.58
CA LEU A 42 -1.20 -12.69 -6.37
C LEU A 42 -0.82 -14.16 -6.37
N GLU A 43 -1.14 -14.87 -5.28
CA GLU A 43 -1.04 -16.32 -5.22
C GLU A 43 -2.15 -16.94 -6.08
N VAL A 44 -1.77 -17.65 -7.13
CA VAL A 44 -2.71 -18.30 -8.07
C VAL A 44 -2.91 -19.77 -7.79
N ARG A 45 -1.95 -20.42 -7.11
CA ARG A 45 -2.06 -21.83 -6.75
C ARG A 45 -1.22 -22.15 -5.52
N ARG A 46 -1.80 -22.98 -4.64
CA ARG A 46 -1.13 -23.64 -3.52
C ARG A 46 -1.27 -25.15 -3.65
N ASP A 47 -0.17 -25.88 -3.57
CA ASP A 47 -0.15 -27.34 -3.56
C ASP A 47 0.71 -27.81 -2.38
N VAL A 48 0.12 -28.60 -1.48
CA VAL A 48 0.81 -29.17 -0.32
C VAL A 48 0.86 -30.68 -0.48
N ARG A 49 2.05 -31.26 -0.44
CA ARG A 49 2.28 -32.70 -0.52
C ARG A 49 3.01 -33.18 0.70
N GLU A 50 2.52 -34.27 1.25
CA GLU A 50 3.16 -34.96 2.36
C GLU A 50 3.57 -36.37 1.91
N ALA A 51 4.77 -36.78 2.28
CA ALA A 51 5.30 -38.11 2.00
C ALA A 51 6.12 -38.60 3.19
N VAL A 52 6.01 -39.88 3.50
CA VAL A 52 6.91 -40.53 4.47
C VAL A 52 8.11 -41.07 3.70
N ALA A 53 9.31 -40.79 4.19
CA ALA A 53 10.56 -41.31 3.62
C ALA A 53 11.34 -42.06 4.70
N ASP A 54 11.78 -43.27 4.36
CA ASP A 54 12.69 -44.03 5.22
C ASP A 54 14.11 -43.49 5.06
N THR A 55 14.77 -43.25 6.18
CA THR A 55 16.18 -42.84 6.22
C THR A 55 16.97 -43.78 7.13
N PRO A 56 18.31 -43.83 7.01
CA PRO A 56 19.16 -44.62 7.92
C PRO A 56 18.98 -44.29 9.40
N SER A 57 18.43 -43.11 9.72
CA SER A 57 18.16 -42.64 11.09
C SER A 57 16.70 -42.83 11.55
N GLY A 58 15.84 -43.41 10.70
CA GLY A 58 14.41 -43.62 10.97
C GLY A 58 13.49 -42.94 9.95
N PRO A 59 12.16 -43.18 10.03
CA PRO A 59 11.20 -42.58 9.11
C PRO A 59 11.05 -41.07 9.39
N ILE A 60 10.97 -40.28 8.33
CA ILE A 60 10.69 -38.85 8.38
C ILE A 60 9.43 -38.50 7.59
N VAL A 61 8.76 -37.42 7.97
CA VAL A 61 7.65 -36.84 7.20
C VAL A 61 8.16 -35.64 6.41
N LEU A 62 8.16 -35.75 5.08
CA LEU A 62 8.47 -34.68 4.16
C LEU A 62 7.20 -33.93 3.79
N ARG A 63 7.13 -32.65 4.12
CA ARG A 63 6.07 -31.75 3.67
C ARG A 63 6.62 -30.73 2.68
N ARG A 64 6.11 -30.76 1.44
CA ARG A 64 6.45 -29.81 0.38
C ARG A 64 5.25 -28.91 0.13
N THR A 65 5.46 -27.60 0.18
CA THR A 65 4.49 -26.60 -0.24
C THR A 65 5.00 -25.93 -1.51
N THR A 66 4.21 -25.97 -2.58
CA THR A 66 4.44 -25.23 -3.81
C THR A 66 3.44 -24.09 -3.87
N ILE A 67 3.94 -22.87 -4.09
CA ILE A 67 3.13 -21.66 -4.22
C ILE A 67 3.47 -21.06 -5.57
N ASP A 68 2.47 -20.90 -6.43
CA ASP A 68 2.61 -20.18 -7.69
C ASP A 68 2.06 -18.77 -7.49
N GLU A 69 2.90 -17.78 -7.80
CA GLU A 69 2.56 -16.37 -7.70
C GLU A 69 2.66 -15.71 -9.07
N ILE A 70 1.80 -14.72 -9.33
CA ILE A 70 1.93 -13.83 -10.47
C ILE A 70 2.10 -12.39 -9.99
N GLU A 71 2.86 -11.60 -10.75
CA GLU A 71 2.97 -10.16 -10.57
C GLU A 71 2.15 -9.47 -11.66
N ARG A 72 1.20 -8.61 -11.27
CA ARG A 72 0.35 -7.88 -12.24
C ARG A 72 0.17 -6.41 -11.86
N PRO A 73 -0.06 -5.51 -12.83
CA PRO A 73 -0.44 -4.13 -12.52
C PRO A 73 -1.58 -4.04 -11.50
N ALA A 74 -1.40 -3.23 -10.46
CA ALA A 74 -2.48 -2.87 -9.54
C ALA A 74 -3.59 -2.11 -10.32
N PRO A 75 -4.87 -2.36 -10.05
CA PRO A 75 -6.00 -1.75 -10.77
C PRO A 75 -6.16 -0.25 -10.53
#